data_AF-A0A6L9Z2I4-F1
#
_entry.id   AF-A0A6L9Z2I4-F1
#
_cell.length_a   1.000
_cell.length_b   1.000
_cell.length_c   1.000
_cell.angle_alpha   90.00
_cell.angle_beta   90.00
_cell.angle_gamma   90.00
#
_symmetry.space_group_name_H-M   'P 1'
#
loop_
_entity.id
_entity.type
_entity.pdbx_description
1 polymer ?
#
loop_
_entity_poly.entity_id
_entity_poly.type
_entity_poly.pdbx_seq_one_letter_code
_entity_poly.pdbx_strand_id
1 'polypeptide(L)' 'MAELVWEKLNCKNQPTGGLGAWRAKVPGGWLVAIRCGGGEGGGVTFYPDPTHQWDGGTIP' A
#
# COMPACT_ATOMS: atom_id res chain seq x y z
N MET A 1 16.86 -0.19 16.36
CA MET A 1 15.41 0.07 16.51
C MET A 1 14.75 -0.51 15.26
N ALA A 2 13.62 -1.20 15.37
CA ALA A 2 12.92 -1.69 14.18
C ALA A 2 12.28 -0.50 13.44
N GLU A 3 12.35 -0.49 12.12
CA GLU A 3 11.86 0.61 11.28
C GLU A 3 10.71 0.12 10.38
N LEU A 4 9.66 0.93 10.27
CA LEU A 4 8.54 0.70 9.37
C LEU A 4 8.77 1.49 8.07
N VAL A 5 9.17 0.80 7.01
CA VAL A 5 9.50 1.42 5.72
C VAL A 5 8.31 1.33 4.77
N TRP A 6 7.85 2.49 4.29
CA TRP A 6 6.77 2.60 3.32
C TRP A 6 7.30 2.72 1.89
N GLU A 7 6.79 1.89 0.99
CA GLU A 7 7.06 1.95 -0.45
C GLU A 7 5.81 2.35 -1.22
N LYS A 8 5.98 3.20 -2.24
CA LYS A 8 4.87 3.65 -3.10
C LYS A 8 4.57 2.57 -4.14
N LEU A 9 3.30 2.19 -4.25
CA LEU A 9 2.83 1.28 -5.28
C LEU A 9 2.64 2.00 -6.63
N ASN A 10 2.92 1.28 -7.71
CA ASN A 10 2.73 1.80 -9.06
C ASN A 10 1.26 1.63 -9.50
N CYS A 11 0.47 2.69 -9.37
CA CYS A 11 -0.94 2.68 -9.72
C CYS A 11 -1.16 3.13 -11.17
N LYS A 12 -1.54 2.20 -12.07
CA LYS A 12 -2.01 2.55 -13.42
C LYS A 12 -3.46 3.01 -13.38
N ASN A 13 -3.82 3.97 -14.25
CA ASN A 13 -5.18 4.53 -14.37
C ASN A 13 -5.74 5.07 -13.03
N GLN A 14 -4.86 5.67 -12.23
CA GLN A 14 -5.24 6.25 -10.95
C GLN A 14 -6.31 7.34 -11.13
N PRO A 15 -7.39 7.34 -10.32
CA PRO A 15 -8.40 8.39 -10.40
C PRO A 15 -7.79 9.78 -10.20
N THR A 16 -8.37 10.77 -10.87
CA THR A 16 -7.96 12.17 -10.75
C THR A 16 -8.09 12.64 -9.29
N GLY A 17 -7.18 13.52 -8.84
CA GLY A 17 -7.18 14.04 -7.46
C GLY A 17 -6.02 13.56 -6.57
N GLY A 18 -4.99 12.93 -7.14
CA GLY A 18 -3.76 12.64 -6.40
C GLY A 18 -3.91 11.57 -5.32
N LEU A 19 -4.79 10.60 -5.56
CA LEU A 19 -4.76 9.34 -4.80
C LEU A 19 -3.37 8.74 -4.94
N GLY A 20 -2.89 8.07 -3.91
CA GLY A 20 -1.69 7.25 -3.95
C GLY A 20 -1.90 6.00 -3.09
N ALA A 21 -1.22 4.92 -3.44
CA ALA A 21 -1.18 3.72 -2.63
C ALA A 21 0.26 3.48 -2.16
N TRP A 22 0.41 3.11 -0.89
CA TRP A 22 1.68 2.71 -0.29
C TRP A 22 1.51 1.40 0.44
N ARG A 23 2.61 0.69 0.64
CA ARG A 23 2.64 -0.47 1.52
C ARG A 23 3.87 -0.48 2.40
N ALA A 24 3.80 -1.23 3.50
CA ALA A 24 4.93 -1.53 4.35
C ALA A 24 4.90 -3.01 4.76
N LYS A 25 6.07 -3.65 4.79
CA LYS A 25 6.20 -5.03 5.29
C LYS A 25 5.95 -5.05 6.80
N VAL A 26 5.11 -5.98 7.23
CA VAL A 26 4.88 -6.32 8.64
C VAL A 26 4.92 -7.84 8.81
N PRO A 27 5.08 -8.36 10.04
CA PRO A 27 4.96 -9.79 10.27
C PRO A 27 3.63 -10.33 9.72
N GLY A 28 3.70 -11.37 8.88
CA GLY A 28 2.54 -12.03 8.29
C GLY A 28 1.96 -11.36 7.03
N GLY A 29 2.44 -10.19 6.61
CA GLY A 29 1.96 -9.57 5.37
C GLY A 29 2.29 -8.10 5.20
N TRP A 30 1.36 -7.36 4.61
CA TRP A 30 1.53 -5.96 4.26
C TRP A 30 0.51 -5.10 4.96
N LEU A 31 0.92 -3.92 5.42
CA LEU A 31 -0.01 -2.81 5.59
C LEU A 31 -0.11 -2.10 4.24
N VAL A 32 -1.32 -1.89 3.74
CA VAL A 32 -1.59 -1.14 2.51
C VAL A 32 -2.37 0.10 2.89
N ALA A 33 -1.87 1.27 2.49
CA ALA A 33 -2.48 2.55 2.80
C ALA A 33 -2.84 3.31 1.52
N ILE A 34 -4.04 3.89 1.49
CA ILE A 34 -4.46 4.84 0.47
C ILE A 34 -4.44 6.23 1.09
N ARG A 35 -3.83 7.20 0.39
CA ARG A 35 -3.82 8.61 0.79
C ARG A 35 -4.41 9.45 -0.33
N CYS A 36 -5.34 10.34 0.02
CA CYS A 36 -5.83 11.38 -0.87
C CYS A 36 -4.96 12.65 -0.74
N GLY A 37 -4.63 13.28 -1.87
CA GLY A 37 -3.83 14.51 -1.89
C GLY A 37 -4.49 15.73 -1.22
N GLY A 38 -5.81 15.74 -1.09
CA GLY A 38 -6.61 16.84 -0.54
C GLY A 38 -6.84 16.82 0.97
N GLY A 39 -6.26 15.88 1.72
CA GLY A 39 -6.40 15.79 3.18
C GLY A 39 -7.69 15.14 3.67
N GLU A 40 -8.69 14.95 2.81
CA GLU A 40 -9.92 14.21 3.09
C GLU A 40 -9.90 12.82 2.45
N GLY A 41 -10.11 11.79 3.28
CA GLY A 41 -10.13 10.41 2.84
C GLY A 41 -8.76 9.72 2.89
N GLY A 42 -8.81 8.48 3.35
CA GLY A 42 -7.66 7.60 3.48
C GLY A 42 -8.06 6.35 4.25
N GLY A 43 -7.24 5.32 4.16
CA GLY A 43 -7.50 4.07 4.86
C GLY A 43 -6.27 3.21 4.89
N VAL A 44 -6.21 2.33 5.89
CA VAL A 44 -5.18 1.29 5.99
C VAL A 44 -5.86 -0.07 6.10
N THR A 45 -5.34 -1.03 5.35
CA THR A 45 -5.83 -2.41 5.33
C THR A 45 -4.64 -3.35 5.50
N PHE A 46 -4.81 -4.39 6.32
CA PHE A 46 -3.86 -5.50 6.37
C PHE A 46 -4.13 -6.48 5.23
N TYR A 47 -3.09 -6.78 4.46
CA TYR A 47 -3.11 -7.76 3.38
C TYR A 47 -2.24 -8.96 3.77
N PRO A 48 -2.82 -10.15 4.03
CA PRO A 48 -2.06 -11.31 4.46
C PRO A 48 -1.19 -11.83 3.31
N ASP A 49 0.10 -11.93 3.55
CA ASP A 49 1.10 -12.44 2.61
C ASP A 49 2.36 -12.83 3.39
N PRO A 50 2.35 -14.02 4.05
CA PRO A 50 3.44 -14.40 4.96
C PRO A 50 4.82 -14.48 4.30
N THR A 51 4.86 -14.64 2.98
CA THR A 51 6.08 -14.74 2.18
C THR A 51 6.43 -13.45 1.44
N HIS A 52 5.62 -12.39 1.62
CA HIS A 52 5.80 -11.07 1.00
C HIS A 52 6.06 -11.12 -0.51
N GLN A 53 5.33 -11.97 -1.23
CA GLN A 53 5.49 -12.18 -2.68
C GLN A 53 4.62 -11.24 -3.53
N TRP A 54 3.58 -10.63 -2.95
CA TRP A 54 2.77 -9.66 -3.65
C TRP A 54 3.61 -8.46 -4.08
N ASP A 55 3.48 -8.02 -5.33
CA ASP A 55 4.27 -6.94 -5.94
C ASP A 55 3.46 -5.64 -6.16
N GLY A 56 2.20 -5.62 -5.72
CA GLY A 56 1.26 -4.52 -5.99
C GLY A 56 0.24 -4.83 -7.08
N GLY A 57 0.46 -5.90 -7.86
CA GLY A 57 -0.44 -6.37 -8.91
C GLY A 57 -1.30 -7.56 -8.50
N THR A 58 -2.07 -8.09 -9.44
CA THR A 58 -2.68 -9.42 -9.29
C THR A 58 -1.63 -10.49 -9.58
N ILE A 59 -1.57 -11.51 -8.73
CA ILE A 59 -0.86 -12.75 -9.06
C ILE A 59 -1.58 -13.37 -10.27
N PRO A 60 -0.86 -13.87 -11.29
CA PRO A 60 -1.47 -14.61 -12.41
C PRO A 60 -2.38 -15.75 -11.95
#